data_AF-A0A2G6PQM0-F1
#
_entry.id   AF-A0A2G6PQM0-F1
#
_cell.length_a   1.000
_cell.length_b   1.000
_cell.length_c   1.000
_cell.angle_alpha   90.00
_cell.angle_beta   90.00
_cell.angle_gamma   90.00
#
_symmetry.space_group_name_H-M   'P 1'
#
loop_
_entity.id
_entity.type
_entity.pdbx_description
1 polymer ?
#
loop_
_entity_poly.entity_id
_entity_poly.type
_entity_poly.pdbx_seq_one_letter_code
_entity_poly.pdbx_strand_id
1 'polypeptide(L)'
;MSDNREDLDGAVHAVSLEEAMSWTADWQKIINPNKGKPYPKSYTFDKIDFEEILKQDGVRYVRIYPAMKSDGSVTMLAVGANSDNADIIHMGSDASGIYDFATPCPNTCGESPLNHSREEE
;
A
#
# COMPACT_ATOMS: atom_id res chain seq x y z
N MET A 1 11.53 -25.71 11.48
CA MET A 1 12.40 -26.38 10.50
C MET A 1 12.03 -25.82 9.13
N SER A 2 12.99 -25.12 8.53
CA SER A 2 13.15 -24.82 7.09
C SER A 2 11.92 -24.36 6.28
N ASP A 3 11.73 -23.04 6.26
CA ASP A 3 11.04 -22.35 5.17
C ASP A 3 11.98 -22.33 3.95
N ASN A 4 11.92 -23.39 3.15
CA ASN A 4 12.65 -23.53 1.89
C ASN A 4 12.00 -22.66 0.81
N ARG A 5 12.33 -21.37 0.80
CA ARG A 5 12.06 -20.45 -0.32
C ARG A 5 13.28 -20.22 -1.20
N GLU A 6 14.19 -21.18 -1.26
CA GLU A 6 15.12 -21.31 -2.37
C GLU A 6 14.34 -21.93 -3.53
N ASP A 7 13.85 -21.09 -4.44
CA ASP A 7 13.84 -21.31 -5.90
C ASP A 7 13.03 -20.18 -6.56
N LEU A 8 13.76 -19.24 -7.17
CA LEU A 8 13.24 -18.14 -7.98
C LEU A 8 12.77 -18.65 -9.35
N ASP A 9 11.64 -19.35 -9.38
CA ASP A 9 10.86 -19.55 -10.62
C ASP A 9 9.39 -19.26 -10.32
N GLY A 10 8.97 -18.02 -10.62
CA GLY A 10 7.67 -17.45 -10.26
C GLY A 10 7.69 -16.80 -8.87
N ALA A 11 7.71 -15.47 -8.83
CA ALA A 11 7.56 -14.74 -7.58
C ALA A 11 6.26 -15.19 -6.91
N VAL A 12 6.38 -15.94 -5.81
CA VAL A 12 5.26 -16.35 -4.98
C VAL A 12 4.50 -15.07 -4.63
N HIS A 13 3.26 -14.93 -5.11
CA HIS A 13 2.39 -13.75 -5.03
C HIS A 13 2.45 -12.69 -6.15
N ALA A 14 3.21 -12.87 -7.22
CA ALA A 14 3.06 -12.04 -8.42
C ALA A 14 1.76 -12.40 -9.15
N VAL A 15 1.10 -11.36 -9.69
CA VAL A 15 -0.11 -11.48 -10.52
C VAL A 15 0.19 -10.97 -11.92
N SER A 16 -0.54 -11.44 -12.92
CA SER A 16 -0.38 -10.92 -14.28
C SER A 16 -0.84 -9.46 -14.38
N LEU A 17 -0.33 -8.75 -15.38
CA LEU A 17 -0.78 -7.38 -15.67
C LEU A 17 -2.29 -7.33 -15.96
N GLU A 18 -2.81 -8.31 -16.70
CA GLU A 18 -4.23 -8.41 -17.03
C GLU A 18 -5.11 -8.56 -15.78
N GLU A 19 -4.73 -9.45 -14.86
CA GLU A 19 -5.42 -9.60 -13.58
C GLU A 19 -5.36 -8.32 -12.75
N ALA A 20 -4.17 -7.70 -12.64
CA ALA A 20 -4.00 -6.44 -11.91
C ALA A 20 -4.85 -5.31 -12.51
N MET A 21 -4.93 -5.21 -13.84
CA MET A 21 -5.79 -4.25 -14.54
C MET A 21 -7.26 -4.51 -14.25
N SER A 22 -7.71 -5.77 -14.30
CA SER A 22 -9.09 -6.15 -14.00
C SER A 22 -9.47 -5.79 -12.56
N TRP A 23 -8.62 -6.12 -11.58
CA TRP A 23 -8.92 -5.84 -10.17
C TRP A 23 -8.94 -4.35 -9.84
N THR A 24 -8.01 -3.57 -10.42
CA THR A 24 -7.98 -2.12 -10.23
C THR A 24 -9.16 -1.43 -10.91
N ALA A 25 -9.62 -1.91 -12.06
CA ALA A 25 -10.85 -1.42 -12.70
C ALA A 25 -12.08 -1.68 -11.82
N ASP A 26 -12.21 -2.88 -11.25
CA ASP A 26 -13.35 -3.22 -10.39
C ASP A 26 -13.36 -2.43 -9.09
N TRP A 27 -12.20 -2.26 -8.45
CA TRP A 27 -12.05 -1.35 -7.31
C TRP A 27 -12.51 0.07 -7.66
N GLN A 28 -12.01 0.62 -8.76
CA GLN A 28 -12.33 1.99 -9.20
C GLN A 28 -13.82 2.17 -9.50
N LYS A 29 -14.53 1.14 -9.99
CA LYS A 29 -16.01 1.18 -10.12
C LYS A 29 -16.71 1.27 -8.77
N ILE A 30 -16.22 0.56 -7.75
CA ILE A 30 -16.81 0.51 -6.40
C ILE A 30 -16.57 1.80 -5.62
N ILE A 31 -15.38 2.39 -5.75
CA ILE A 31 -15.05 3.65 -5.07
C ILE A 31 -15.57 4.89 -5.80
N ASN A 32 -15.99 4.74 -7.06
CA ASN A 32 -16.59 5.80 -7.88
C ASN A 32 -18.10 5.61 -8.20
N PRO A 33 -19.00 5.66 -7.20
CA PRO A 33 -20.39 5.95 -7.49
C PRO A 33 -20.96 6.99 -6.50
N ASN A 34 -21.12 8.24 -6.95
CA ASN A 34 -22.13 9.17 -6.44
C ASN A 34 -22.07 9.61 -4.95
N LYS A 35 -20.92 9.59 -4.26
CA LYS A 35 -20.81 9.97 -2.82
C LYS A 35 -20.09 11.29 -2.49
N GLY A 36 -19.94 12.20 -3.45
CA GLY A 36 -19.51 13.58 -3.19
C GLY A 36 -18.08 13.79 -2.68
N LYS A 37 -17.30 12.73 -2.43
CA LYS A 37 -15.86 12.79 -2.11
C LYS A 37 -15.07 11.81 -2.99
N PRO A 38 -14.00 12.27 -3.67
CA PRO A 38 -13.15 11.39 -4.45
C PRO A 38 -12.38 10.44 -3.52
N TYR A 39 -12.47 9.14 -3.78
CA TYR A 39 -11.65 8.13 -3.12
C TYR A 39 -10.33 7.94 -3.88
N PRO A 40 -9.20 7.70 -3.18
CA PRO A 40 -7.93 7.49 -3.87
C PRO A 40 -7.92 6.22 -4.73
N LYS A 41 -7.43 6.35 -5.97
CA LYS A 41 -7.25 5.21 -6.89
C LYS A 41 -6.02 4.38 -6.58
N SER A 42 -5.00 5.01 -6.00
CA SER A 42 -3.73 4.43 -5.59
C SER A 42 -3.11 5.26 -4.49
N TYR A 43 -2.12 4.68 -3.81
CA TYR A 43 -1.27 5.33 -2.83
C TYR A 43 0.20 5.09 -3.20
N THR A 44 0.97 6.16 -3.26
CA THR A 44 2.40 6.09 -3.54
C THR A 44 3.19 6.19 -2.24
N PHE A 45 4.19 5.32 -2.07
CA PHE A 45 5.17 5.39 -0.99
C PHE A 45 6.55 5.59 -1.62
N ASP A 46 7.38 6.45 -1.02
CA ASP A 46 8.73 6.64 -1.53
C ASP A 46 9.59 5.42 -1.17
N LYS A 47 10.56 5.11 -2.05
CA LYS A 47 11.49 3.99 -1.84
C LYS A 47 12.21 4.11 -0.49
N ILE A 48 12.61 5.32 -0.12
CA ILE A 48 13.36 5.58 1.12
C ILE A 48 12.54 5.21 2.35
N ASP A 49 11.22 5.36 2.32
CA ASP A 49 10.34 5.04 3.45
C ASP A 49 10.38 3.54 3.76
N PHE A 50 10.29 2.71 2.71
CA PHE A 50 10.44 1.27 2.86
C PHE A 50 11.85 0.90 3.31
N GLU A 51 12.89 1.55 2.79
CA GLU A 51 14.26 1.31 3.24
C GLU A 51 14.44 1.61 4.73
N GLU A 52 13.88 2.70 5.24
CA GLU A 52 13.92 3.04 6.66
C GLU A 52 13.14 2.05 7.53
N ILE A 53 11.94 1.62 7.10
CA ILE A 53 11.20 0.55 7.79
C ILE A 53 12.01 -0.73 7.83
N LEU A 54 12.59 -1.14 6.70
CA LEU A 54 13.33 -2.39 6.57
C LEU A 54 14.67 -2.39 7.33
N LYS A 55 15.20 -1.22 7.69
CA LYS A 55 16.40 -1.08 8.55
C LYS A 55 16.11 -1.29 10.03
N GLN A 56 14.86 -1.25 10.48
CA GLN A 56 14.52 -1.46 11.88
C GLN A 56 14.84 -2.89 12.32
N ASP A 57 15.41 -3.02 13.53
CA ASP A 57 15.79 -4.30 14.09
C ASP A 57 14.58 -5.24 14.21
N GLY A 58 14.71 -6.44 13.64
CA GLY A 58 13.69 -7.49 13.72
C GLY A 58 12.57 -7.40 12.67
N VAL A 59 12.60 -6.43 11.75
CA VAL A 59 11.63 -6.37 10.64
C VAL A 59 11.83 -7.54 9.67
N ARG A 60 10.74 -8.25 9.37
CA ARG A 60 10.68 -9.35 8.41
C ARG A 60 9.85 -9.03 7.18
N TYR A 61 8.82 -8.22 7.34
CA TYR A 61 7.94 -7.72 6.27
C TYR A 61 7.32 -6.38 6.66
N VAL A 62 6.76 -5.69 5.67
CA VAL A 62 6.01 -4.45 5.86
C VAL A 62 4.53 -4.76 5.80
N ARG A 63 3.77 -4.27 6.78
CA ARG A 63 2.31 -4.34 6.80
C ARG A 63 1.76 -2.96 6.46
N ILE A 64 0.73 -2.92 5.61
CA ILE A 64 0.08 -1.69 5.18
C ILE A 64 -1.38 -1.71 5.66
N TYR A 65 -1.81 -0.67 6.38
CA TYR A 65 -3.16 -0.52 6.90
C TYR A 65 -3.90 0.62 6.18
N PRO A 66 -5.13 0.40 5.70
CA PRO A 66 -6.00 1.51 5.33
C PRO A 66 -6.43 2.30 6.57
N ALA A 67 -6.40 3.62 6.49
CA ALA A 67 -6.75 4.53 7.57
C ALA A 67 -7.57 5.73 7.06
N MET A 68 -8.16 6.48 7.99
CA MET A 68 -8.88 7.72 7.72
C MET A 68 -8.33 8.83 8.61
N LYS A 69 -7.93 9.95 8.02
CA LYS A 69 -7.49 11.14 8.74
C LYS A 69 -8.69 11.89 9.32
N SER A 70 -8.42 12.81 10.24
CA SER A 70 -9.46 13.59 10.93
C SER A 70 -10.29 14.48 9.99
N ASP A 71 -9.74 14.88 8.85
CA ASP A 71 -10.44 15.62 7.79
C ASP A 71 -11.36 14.71 6.92
N GLY A 72 -11.38 13.41 7.19
CA GLY A 72 -12.13 12.40 6.46
C GLY A 72 -11.47 11.94 5.16
N SER A 73 -10.21 12.33 4.91
CA SER A 73 -9.41 11.78 3.81
C SER A 73 -8.92 10.38 4.18
N VAL A 74 -8.82 9.52 3.17
CA VAL A 74 -8.37 8.13 3.30
C VAL A 74 -6.86 8.08 3.05
N THR A 75 -6.13 7.31 3.83
CA THR A 75 -4.67 7.13 3.71
C THR A 75 -4.27 5.67 3.93
N MET A 76 -2.98 5.37 3.76
CA MET A 76 -2.38 4.09 4.08
C MET A 76 -1.21 4.28 5.04
N LEU A 77 -1.17 3.47 6.10
CA LEU A 77 -0.07 3.47 7.08
C LEU A 77 0.81 2.25 6.86
N ALA A 78 2.12 2.43 6.81
CA ALA A 78 3.09 1.34 6.72
C ALA A 78 3.78 1.11 8.08
N VAL A 79 3.98 -0.15 8.44
CA VAL A 79 4.68 -0.55 9.67
C VAL A 79 5.56 -1.79 9.40
N GLY A 80 6.72 -1.84 10.04
CA GLY A 80 7.54 -3.06 10.07
C GLY A 80 6.91 -4.11 10.99
N ALA A 81 6.92 -5.37 10.58
CA ALA A 81 6.43 -6.49 11.39
C ALA A 81 7.47 -7.62 11.46
N ASN A 82 7.52 -8.29 12.61
CA ASN A 82 8.55 -9.28 12.93
C ASN A 82 8.15 -10.72 12.55
N SER A 83 9.01 -11.69 12.84
CA SER A 83 8.75 -13.12 12.55
C SER A 83 7.53 -13.69 13.29
N ASP A 84 7.13 -13.08 14.39
CA ASP A 84 5.97 -13.49 15.20
C ASP A 84 4.66 -12.84 14.72
N ASN A 85 4.71 -12.11 13.61
CA ASN A 85 3.57 -11.37 13.06
C ASN A 85 3.06 -10.24 13.97
N ALA A 86 3.95 -9.72 14.83
CA ALA A 86 3.70 -8.52 15.62
C ALA A 86 4.29 -7.29 14.92
N ASP A 87 3.56 -6.17 15.00
CA ASP A 87 4.04 -4.89 14.52
C ASP A 87 5.13 -4.35 15.45
N ILE A 88 6.20 -3.84 14.85
CA ILE A 88 7.29 -3.20 15.57
C ILE A 88 6.87 -1.75 15.83
N ILE A 89 6.30 -1.54 17.02
CA ILE A 89 5.76 -0.25 17.45
C ILE A 89 6.54 0.22 18.68
N HIS A 90 7.06 1.44 18.63
CA HIS A 90 7.79 2.06 19.73
C HIS A 90 6.85 2.90 20.61
N MET A 91 6.21 2.24 21.57
CA MET A 91 5.29 2.88 22.52
C MET A 91 6.02 3.93 23.39
N GLY A 92 5.49 5.15 23.43
CA GLY A 92 6.02 6.23 24.28
C GLY A 92 7.19 7.03 23.68
N SER A 93 7.47 6.88 22.38
CA SER A 93 8.41 7.73 21.64
C SER A 93 7.66 8.61 20.63
N ASP A 94 8.27 9.72 20.20
CA ASP A 94 7.71 10.61 19.17
C ASP A 94 7.63 9.94 17.78
N ALA A 95 8.35 8.83 17.57
CA ALA A 95 8.33 8.05 16.35
C ALA A 95 7.90 6.61 16.65
N SER A 96 6.60 6.32 16.54
CA SER A 96 6.02 5.03 16.90
C SER A 96 6.41 3.86 15.99
N GLY A 97 7.25 4.07 14.98
CA GLY A 97 7.55 3.08 13.94
C GLY A 97 6.42 2.91 12.91
N ILE A 98 5.37 3.76 12.99
CA ILE A 98 4.24 3.79 12.07
C ILE A 98 4.41 5.01 11.15
N TYR A 99 4.28 4.77 9.85
CA TYR A 99 4.60 5.77 8.83
C TYR A 99 3.39 6.05 7.93
N ASP A 100 3.02 7.33 7.81
CA ASP A 100 1.97 7.84 6.90
C ASP A 100 2.62 8.67 5.77
N PHE A 101 3.25 7.97 4.82
CA PHE A 101 3.91 8.61 3.66
C PHE A 101 3.16 8.35 2.35
N ALA A 102 1.98 7.76 2.45
CA ALA A 102 1.13 7.44 1.32
C ALA A 102 0.59 8.73 0.66
N THR A 103 1.01 9.00 -0.58
CA THR A 103 0.45 10.09 -1.38
C THR A 103 -0.72 9.57 -2.24
N PRO A 104 -1.96 10.06 -2.06
CA PRO A 104 -3.12 9.58 -2.81
C PRO A 104 -3.24 10.16 -4.23
N CYS A 105 -3.60 9.33 -5.20
CA CYS A 105 -4.08 9.72 -6.53
C CYS A 105 -5.54 10.23 -6.43
N PRO A 106 -5.99 11.39 -6.99
CA PRO A 106 -5.70 11.87 -8.36
C PRO A 106 -4.64 12.98 -8.53
N ASN A 107 -4.15 13.63 -7.48
CA ASN A 107 -3.35 14.86 -7.63
C ASN A 107 -1.90 14.61 -8.10
N THR A 108 -1.42 13.36 -8.10
CA THR A 108 -0.01 13.00 -8.35
C THR A 108 0.17 11.74 -9.21
N CYS A 109 -0.88 11.27 -9.89
CA CYS A 109 -0.78 10.03 -10.68
C CYS A 109 -0.09 10.30 -12.01
N GLY A 110 0.88 9.45 -12.35
CA GLY A 110 1.38 9.33 -13.72
C GLY A 110 0.45 8.49 -14.61
N GLU A 111 0.81 8.39 -15.89
CA GLU A 111 0.19 7.45 -16.82
C GLU A 111 0.48 6.01 -16.36
N SER A 112 -0.56 5.19 -16.20
CA SER A 112 -0.43 3.79 -15.79
C SER A 112 -1.59 2.96 -16.30
N PRO A 113 -1.36 1.72 -16.82
CA PRO A 113 -2.43 0.81 -17.20
C PRO A 113 -3.31 0.36 -16.02
N LEU A 114 -2.88 0.63 -14.78
CA LEU A 114 -3.64 0.35 -13.55
C LEU A 114 -4.53 1.53 -13.12
N ASN A 115 -4.35 2.71 -13.74
CA ASN A 115 -5.15 3.89 -13.50
C ASN A 115 -6.15 4.09 -14.64
N HIS A 116 -7.32 3.47 -14.51
CA HIS A 116 -8.40 3.63 -15.47
C HIS A 116 -9.02 5.03 -15.25
N SER A 117 -8.55 6.02 -16.00
CA SER A 117 -9.38 7.21 -16.26
C SER A 117 -10.58 6.74 -17.06
N ARG A 118 -11.80 7.19 -16.68
CA ARG A 118 -12.89 7.15 -17.66
C ARG A 118 -12.40 8.00 -18.83
N GLU A 119 -12.13 7.35 -19.97
CA GLU A 119 -12.47 7.99 -21.23
C GLU A 119 -13.98 8.25 -21.14
N GLU A 120 -14.33 9.52 -21.20
CA GLU A 120 -15.70 9.95 -21.39
C GLU A 120 -16.17 9.39 -22.73
N GLU A 121 -17.18 8.53 -22.73
CA GLU A 121 -18.20 8.41 -23.79
C GLU A 121 -19.44 7.67 -23.25
#